data_AF-A3ZUL0-F1
#
_entry.id   AF-A3ZUL0-F1
#
_cell.length_a   1.000
_cell.length_b   1.000
_cell.length_c   1.000
_cell.angle_alpha   90.00
_cell.angle_beta   90.00
_cell.angle_gamma   90.00
#
_symmetry.space_group_name_H-M   'P 1'
#
loop_
_entity.id
_entity.type
_entity.pdbx_description
1 polymer ?
#
loop_
_entity_poly.entity_id
_entity_poly.type
_entity_poly.pdbx_seq_one_letter_code
_entity_poly.pdbx_strand_id
1 'polypeptide(L)'
;MTWLSRTTALALLWSAALATTSAFAQSPANEELAEIRARMEAQEAELQALRQRLDTQPAYGFHHIEEDCCGGGAEIYRLPIVYDYSYAPDCCDDGGPPKQHVMKYYTTYDKGFVIRPFNPEENPFEIKFGGWVQFRYNGFSRNADSWTDSAGTTRPIRNRNEFELERARLQISGYAIDPRLSYFIQMDGDTDGSDSVDFFDYWWAWEFNEDQQVYFGKRKVPGSRQWLLSAKHTRLADRPLAADFFRPGRTVGVFGATKVGENGYFEAMLGDGYRTENTPLSEIDDKLAFAATNYWDPYGDFGGKLTDYDYSCDQRMRLGHSFVYAPNASIAPGQPIDESDFIRLSNGTKLTALGALAPGVRLSEFDVYLYTLDFAYRWRGWSFDAEYYMRWIQNLRASGALPVENLYQHGYFAEGGYFIIPEKLDFNLRYSYVSGYYGNVDEYAAGFNIYPCDTRNLKLTFDVTKVNGSPLNNTSSGILVGDDGVLFRGQFQAEF
;
A
#
# COMPACT_ATOMS: atom_id res chain seq x y z
N MET A 1 39.98 45.95 -11.92
CA MET A 1 41.40 45.66 -11.63
C MET A 1 41.42 44.40 -10.76
N THR A 2 41.75 43.21 -11.28
CA THR A 2 43.09 42.66 -11.61
C THR A 2 43.95 42.41 -10.35
N TRP A 3 44.61 41.27 -10.13
CA TRP A 3 44.59 39.91 -10.75
C TRP A 3 45.55 39.04 -9.88
N LEU A 4 45.21 37.77 -9.53
CA LEU A 4 46.14 36.64 -9.20
C LEU A 4 47.27 36.84 -8.12
N SER A 5 48.06 35.84 -7.63
CA SER A 5 47.92 34.38 -7.41
C SER A 5 49.17 33.79 -6.73
N ARG A 6 49.06 32.60 -6.06
CA ARG A 6 50.11 31.54 -5.94
C ARG A 6 51.41 31.93 -5.14
N THR A 7 52.28 31.05 -4.61
CA THR A 7 52.41 29.57 -4.56
C THR A 7 53.31 29.11 -3.39
N THR A 8 53.04 27.89 -2.87
CA THR A 8 53.95 26.86 -2.29
C THR A 8 55.47 27.08 -2.13
N ALA A 9 56.08 26.57 -1.04
CA ALA A 9 56.89 25.32 -1.01
C ALA A 9 57.95 25.22 0.12
N LEU A 10 58.05 24.04 0.78
CA LEU A 10 59.25 23.40 1.41
C LEU A 10 60.09 24.19 2.48
N ALA A 11 60.89 23.59 3.38
CA ALA A 11 61.00 22.23 3.93
C ALA A 11 61.90 22.25 5.20
N LEU A 12 61.81 21.18 6.01
CA LEU A 12 62.87 20.57 6.83
C LEU A 12 64.06 21.42 7.34
N LEU A 13 64.24 21.46 8.67
CA LEU A 13 65.55 21.23 9.27
C LEU A 13 65.41 20.55 10.65
N TRP A 14 66.22 19.51 10.86
CA TRP A 14 66.18 18.60 12.01
C TRP A 14 67.31 18.94 12.99
N SER A 15 67.08 18.65 14.29
CA SER A 15 68.07 18.32 15.34
C SER A 15 69.26 19.27 15.63
N ALA A 16 69.39 19.73 16.89
CA ALA A 16 70.35 19.16 17.86
C ALA A 16 70.37 19.91 19.21
N ALA A 17 71.01 19.28 20.22
CA ALA A 17 71.31 19.75 21.58
C ALA A 17 70.14 19.75 22.61
N LEU A 18 70.24 19.16 23.81
CA LEU A 18 71.35 18.49 24.51
C LEU A 18 70.94 17.14 25.12
N ALA A 19 71.93 16.28 25.36
CA ALA A 19 71.81 15.03 26.14
C ALA A 19 72.46 15.14 27.53
N THR A 20 72.20 14.11 28.38
CA THR A 20 72.75 13.81 29.73
C THR A 20 72.21 14.71 30.86
N THR A 21 71.93 14.28 32.12
CA THR A 21 71.91 12.97 32.85
C THR A 21 71.13 13.17 34.19
N SER A 22 70.73 12.22 35.06
CA SER A 22 70.83 10.74 35.17
C SER A 22 69.91 10.21 36.32
N ALA A 23 69.70 8.88 36.37
CA ALA A 23 69.38 8.05 37.55
C ALA A 23 67.93 7.97 38.11
N PHE A 24 67.42 6.74 38.15
CA PHE A 24 66.44 6.10 39.04
C PHE A 24 65.32 6.94 39.72
N ALA A 25 64.09 6.71 39.24
CA ALA A 25 62.91 6.54 40.10
C ALA A 25 62.00 5.47 39.48
N GLN A 26 61.65 4.42 40.23
CA GLN A 26 60.57 3.51 39.84
C GLN A 26 59.24 4.29 40.00
N SER A 27 58.56 4.56 38.89
CA SER A 27 57.25 5.23 38.93
C SER A 27 56.11 4.20 38.87
N PRO A 28 54.97 4.44 39.55
CA PRO A 28 53.84 3.51 39.61
C PRO A 28 53.21 3.22 38.24
N ALA A 29 53.46 4.06 37.23
CA ALA A 29 52.97 3.85 35.86
C ALA A 29 53.47 2.53 35.22
N ASN A 30 54.59 1.96 35.67
CA ASN A 30 55.07 0.67 35.16
C ASN A 30 54.30 -0.53 35.74
N GLU A 31 53.76 -0.43 36.95
CA GLU A 31 52.89 -1.47 37.53
C GLU A 31 51.49 -1.39 36.91
N GLU A 32 50.92 -0.20 36.75
CA GLU A 32 49.66 -0.01 36.02
C GLU A 32 49.75 -0.53 34.58
N LEU A 33 50.84 -0.25 33.85
CA LEU A 33 51.00 -0.80 32.50
C LEU A 33 51.09 -2.34 32.49
N ALA A 34 51.72 -2.94 33.50
CA ALA A 34 51.81 -4.39 33.61
C ALA A 34 50.43 -5.02 33.93
N GLU A 35 49.65 -4.42 34.82
CA GLU A 35 48.29 -4.88 35.14
C GLU A 35 47.33 -4.72 33.96
N ILE A 36 47.41 -3.61 33.22
CA ILE A 36 46.63 -3.39 31.99
C ILE A 36 46.99 -4.43 30.93
N ARG A 37 48.28 -4.76 30.77
CA ARG A 37 48.72 -5.77 29.80
C ARG A 37 48.23 -7.16 30.17
N ALA A 38 48.35 -7.54 31.44
CA ALA A 38 47.81 -8.80 31.96
C ALA A 38 46.29 -8.92 31.79
N ARG A 39 45.54 -7.82 31.95
CA ARG A 39 44.09 -7.79 31.67
C ARG A 39 43.77 -7.96 30.19
N MET A 40 44.53 -7.35 29.28
CA MET A 40 44.31 -7.56 27.84
C MET A 40 44.63 -9.00 27.43
N GLU A 41 45.73 -9.58 27.90
CA GLU A 41 46.09 -10.98 27.62
C GLU A 41 45.02 -11.95 28.17
N ALA A 42 44.44 -11.67 29.34
CA ALA A 42 43.32 -12.44 29.88
C ALA A 42 42.03 -12.31 29.03
N GLN A 43 41.68 -11.10 28.59
CA GLN A 43 40.53 -10.89 27.69
C GLN A 43 40.73 -11.53 26.31
N GLU A 44 41.95 -11.52 25.78
CA GLU A 44 42.26 -12.13 24.48
C GLU A 44 42.18 -13.67 24.56
N ALA A 45 42.64 -14.27 25.67
CA ALA A 45 42.44 -15.69 25.95
C ALA A 45 40.95 -16.05 26.13
N GLU A 46 40.15 -15.22 26.80
CA GLU A 46 38.71 -15.43 26.95
C GLU A 46 37.98 -15.33 25.59
N LEU A 47 38.35 -14.36 24.74
CA LEU A 47 37.84 -14.24 23.37
C LEU A 47 38.20 -15.43 22.48
N GLN A 48 39.41 -15.99 22.62
CA GLN A 48 39.80 -17.21 21.91
C GLN A 48 39.01 -18.44 22.40
N ALA A 49 38.78 -18.57 23.71
CA ALA A 49 37.96 -19.65 24.27
C ALA A 49 36.47 -19.52 23.85
N LEU A 50 35.94 -18.29 23.76
CA LEU A 50 34.60 -18.01 23.23
C LEU A 50 34.50 -18.36 21.74
N ARG A 51 35.51 -18.00 20.93
CA ARG A 51 35.56 -18.41 19.51
C ARG A 51 35.60 -19.94 19.36
N GLN A 52 36.47 -20.63 20.10
CA GLN A 52 36.48 -22.10 20.08
C GLN A 52 35.14 -22.73 20.52
N ARG A 53 34.40 -22.10 21.45
CA ARG A 53 33.04 -22.55 21.82
C ARG A 53 31.98 -22.30 20.74
N LEU A 54 32.11 -21.21 19.97
CA LEU A 54 31.28 -20.94 18.80
C LEU A 54 31.59 -21.91 17.65
N ASP A 55 32.87 -22.19 17.39
CA ASP A 55 33.32 -23.12 16.34
C ASP A 55 33.04 -24.61 16.69
N THR A 56 32.79 -24.92 17.97
CA THR A 56 32.43 -26.28 18.44
C THR A 56 30.95 -26.45 18.79
N GLN A 57 30.14 -25.37 18.73
CA GLN A 57 28.70 -25.55 18.60
C GLN A 57 28.41 -26.12 17.21
N PRO A 58 27.66 -27.24 17.08
CA PRO A 58 27.13 -27.60 15.78
C PRO A 58 26.20 -26.48 15.33
N ALA A 59 26.58 -25.81 14.24
CA ALA A 59 25.67 -24.91 13.57
C ALA A 59 24.44 -25.74 13.17
N TYR A 60 23.27 -25.40 13.73
CA TYR A 60 21.98 -25.76 13.15
C TYR A 60 21.78 -24.91 11.88
N GLY A 61 22.68 -25.10 10.92
CA GLY A 61 22.59 -24.55 9.59
C GLY A 61 21.53 -25.34 8.85
N PHE A 62 20.49 -24.64 8.40
CA PHE A 62 19.68 -25.14 7.30
C PHE A 62 20.63 -25.35 6.12
N HIS A 63 20.76 -26.59 5.65
CA HIS A 63 21.37 -26.84 4.36
C HIS A 63 20.54 -26.08 3.31
N HIS A 64 21.16 -25.08 2.67
CA HIS A 64 20.71 -24.67 1.36
C HIS A 64 20.84 -25.90 0.46
N ILE A 65 19.70 -26.47 0.09
CA ILE A 65 19.61 -27.39 -1.03
C ILE A 65 19.74 -26.49 -2.26
N GLU A 66 20.87 -26.59 -2.97
CA GLU A 66 20.96 -26.05 -4.33
C GLU A 66 19.86 -26.70 -5.18
N GLU A 67 19.21 -25.92 -6.06
CA GLU A 67 18.16 -26.42 -6.94
C GLU A 67 18.73 -27.43 -7.95
N ASP A 68 18.75 -28.70 -7.53
CA ASP A 68 19.13 -29.81 -8.39
C ASP A 68 18.05 -29.99 -9.47
N CYS A 69 18.45 -30.27 -10.71
CA CYS A 69 17.60 -30.16 -11.90
C CYS A 69 16.55 -31.28 -12.07
N CYS A 70 16.12 -31.90 -10.97
CA CYS A 70 15.09 -32.92 -10.91
C CYS A 70 13.74 -32.29 -10.50
N GLY A 71 12.83 -32.15 -11.47
CA GLY A 71 11.54 -31.46 -11.30
C GLY A 71 10.53 -32.14 -10.37
N GLY A 72 10.77 -32.07 -9.07
CA GLY A 72 9.83 -32.40 -8.00
C GLY A 72 10.11 -31.51 -6.80
N GLY A 73 9.16 -30.63 -6.46
CA GLY A 73 9.31 -29.70 -5.33
C GLY A 73 9.49 -30.47 -4.01
N ALA A 74 10.43 -30.03 -3.17
CA ALA A 74 10.65 -30.63 -1.86
C ALA A 74 9.43 -30.38 -0.94
N GLU A 75 8.66 -31.42 -0.67
CA GLU A 75 7.58 -31.38 0.33
C GLU A 75 8.17 -31.17 1.73
N ILE A 76 7.88 -30.02 2.35
CA ILE A 76 8.37 -29.67 3.68
C ILE A 76 7.47 -30.31 4.75
N TYR A 77 7.82 -31.52 5.19
CA TYR A 77 7.18 -32.19 6.31
C TYR A 77 7.53 -31.50 7.65
N ARG A 78 6.63 -30.66 8.16
CA ARG A 78 6.76 -30.01 9.47
C ARG A 78 6.25 -30.93 10.57
N LEU A 79 7.17 -31.62 11.24
CA LEU A 79 6.84 -32.51 12.35
C LEU A 79 6.43 -31.71 13.61
N PRO A 80 5.33 -32.07 14.30
CA PRO A 80 4.94 -31.43 15.55
C PRO A 80 5.97 -31.74 16.64
N ILE A 81 6.41 -30.71 17.36
CA ILE A 81 7.29 -30.89 18.52
C ILE A 81 6.45 -31.41 19.68
N VAL A 82 6.66 -32.68 20.03
CA VAL A 82 6.21 -33.25 21.31
C VAL A 82 7.28 -32.89 22.34
N TYR A 83 6.88 -32.25 23.44
CA TYR A 83 7.77 -32.01 24.58
C TYR A 83 7.16 -32.61 25.85
N ASP A 84 7.99 -33.31 26.61
CA ASP A 84 7.61 -33.84 27.91
C ASP A 84 7.91 -32.78 28.99
N TYR A 85 6.90 -32.43 29.78
CA TYR A 85 7.08 -31.60 30.98
C TYR A 85 7.19 -32.48 32.22
N SER A 86 8.26 -32.34 32.98
CA SER A 86 8.45 -33.06 34.25
C SER A 86 7.54 -32.49 35.33
N TYR A 87 6.38 -33.12 35.52
CA TYR A 87 5.53 -32.88 36.68
C TYR A 87 6.12 -33.60 37.90
N ALA A 88 6.46 -32.86 38.96
CA ALA A 88 6.73 -33.44 40.27
C ALA A 88 5.37 -33.72 40.94
N PRO A 89 5.00 -34.98 41.21
CA PRO A 89 3.73 -35.28 41.85
C PRO A 89 3.70 -34.71 43.27
N ASP A 90 2.55 -34.17 43.68
CA ASP A 90 2.25 -34.05 45.09
C ASP A 90 2.13 -35.46 45.70
N CYS A 91 2.37 -35.61 47.01
CA CYS A 91 2.70 -36.89 47.65
C CYS A 91 1.59 -37.97 47.63
N CYS A 92 0.45 -37.67 47.00
CA CYS A 92 -0.78 -38.44 47.00
C CYS A 92 -1.35 -38.68 45.58
N ASP A 93 -0.59 -38.38 44.51
CA ASP A 93 -1.05 -38.51 43.12
C ASP A 93 -0.48 -39.79 42.46
N ASP A 94 -1.36 -40.71 42.07
CA ASP A 94 -1.03 -42.10 41.69
C ASP A 94 -0.41 -42.21 40.27
N GLY A 95 0.82 -41.71 40.11
CA GLY A 95 1.83 -42.30 39.21
C GLY A 95 1.48 -42.46 37.72
N GLY A 96 0.53 -41.69 37.17
CA GLY A 96 0.22 -41.71 35.74
C GLY A 96 1.44 -41.30 34.89
N PRO A 97 1.58 -41.81 33.65
CA PRO A 97 2.63 -41.36 32.75
C PRO A 97 2.51 -39.85 32.49
N PRO A 98 3.62 -39.13 32.27
CA PRO A 98 3.58 -37.70 31.99
C PRO A 98 2.66 -37.41 30.81
N LYS A 99 1.76 -36.43 30.96
CA LYS A 99 0.83 -36.04 29.91
C LYS A 99 1.61 -35.42 28.76
N GLN A 100 1.84 -36.20 27.71
CA GLN A 100 2.47 -35.72 26.48
C GLN A 100 1.66 -34.55 25.91
N HIS A 101 2.30 -33.40 25.74
CA HIS A 101 1.68 -32.24 25.10
C HIS A 101 2.22 -32.12 23.68
N VAL A 102 1.35 -32.39 22.70
CA VAL A 102 1.67 -32.16 21.29
C VAL A 102 1.43 -30.68 20.98
N MET A 103 2.47 -29.97 20.55
CA MET A 103 2.31 -28.60 20.07
C MET A 103 1.37 -28.60 18.85
N LYS A 104 0.21 -27.95 18.98
CA LYS A 104 -0.79 -27.84 17.91
C LYS A 104 -0.48 -26.77 16.88
N TYR A 105 0.24 -25.72 17.30
CA TYR A 105 0.58 -24.56 16.51
C TYR A 105 2.09 -24.28 16.57
N TYR A 106 2.60 -23.62 15.53
CA TYR A 106 3.94 -23.04 15.51
C TYR A 106 3.88 -21.59 15.04
N THR A 107 4.91 -20.82 15.39
CA THR A 107 5.15 -19.48 14.86
C THR A 107 6.09 -19.55 13.67
N THR A 108 5.87 -18.70 12.67
CA THR A 108 6.77 -18.53 11.52
C THR A 108 6.69 -17.12 10.97
N TYR A 109 7.63 -16.76 10.11
CA TYR A 109 7.56 -15.55 9.29
C TYR A 109 7.22 -15.92 7.85
N ASP A 110 6.16 -15.33 7.31
CA ASP A 110 5.74 -15.46 5.91
C ASP A 110 5.11 -14.12 5.50
N LYS A 111 5.96 -13.12 5.19
CA LYS A 111 5.53 -11.73 4.87
C LYS A 111 4.52 -11.23 5.92
N GLY A 112 4.90 -11.43 7.18
CA GLY A 112 4.10 -11.21 8.37
C GLY A 112 4.46 -12.23 9.46
N PHE A 113 4.09 -11.93 10.70
CA PHE A 113 4.16 -12.87 11.81
C PHE A 113 2.94 -13.80 11.77
N VAL A 114 3.17 -15.11 11.68
CA VAL A 114 2.10 -16.10 11.50
C VAL A 114 2.10 -17.12 12.63
N ILE A 115 0.91 -17.43 13.16
CA ILE A 115 0.62 -18.59 14.00
C ILE A 115 -0.23 -19.54 13.16
N ARG A 116 0.32 -20.71 12.82
CA ARG A 116 -0.29 -21.71 11.91
C ARG A 116 -0.32 -23.09 12.59
N PRO A 117 -1.37 -23.90 12.39
CA PRO A 117 -1.44 -25.25 12.92
C PRO A 117 -0.47 -26.20 12.21
N PHE A 118 -0.03 -27.26 12.89
CA PHE A 118 0.68 -28.37 12.24
C PHE A 118 -0.26 -29.22 11.36
N ASN A 119 -1.51 -29.42 11.80
CA ASN A 119 -2.57 -30.05 11.02
C ASN A 119 -3.80 -29.13 10.97
N PRO A 120 -4.06 -28.45 9.82
CA PRO A 120 -5.23 -27.60 9.62
C PRO A 120 -6.57 -28.32 9.79
N GLU A 121 -6.67 -29.61 9.41
CA GLU A 121 -7.92 -30.38 9.52
C GLU A 121 -8.32 -30.66 10.98
N GLU A 122 -7.33 -30.83 11.88
CA GLU A 122 -7.57 -31.02 13.31
C GLU A 122 -7.72 -29.71 14.10
N ASN A 123 -7.07 -28.64 13.63
CA ASN A 123 -6.99 -27.36 14.33
C ASN A 123 -7.15 -26.21 13.32
N PRO A 124 -8.36 -26.00 12.76
CA PRO A 124 -8.60 -25.11 11.61
C PRO A 124 -8.63 -23.63 12.01
N PHE A 125 -7.51 -23.11 12.51
CA PHE A 125 -7.34 -21.71 12.91
C PHE A 125 -5.96 -21.19 12.53
N GLU A 126 -5.90 -20.24 11.62
CA GLU A 126 -4.67 -19.51 11.31
C GLU A 126 -4.84 -18.03 11.62
N ILE A 127 -3.77 -17.40 12.08
CA ILE A 127 -3.69 -15.95 12.18
C ILE A 127 -2.32 -15.45 11.72
N LYS A 128 -2.36 -14.55 10.74
CA LYS A 128 -1.24 -13.84 10.16
C LYS A 128 -1.41 -12.35 10.43
N PHE A 129 -0.39 -11.77 11.05
CA PHE A 129 -0.25 -10.33 11.26
C PHE A 129 0.73 -9.79 10.22
N GLY A 130 0.25 -8.93 9.33
CA GLY A 130 1.09 -8.13 8.44
C GLY A 130 0.80 -6.66 8.64
N GLY A 131 1.60 -5.79 8.02
CA GLY A 131 1.32 -4.37 8.08
C GLY A 131 2.13 -3.53 7.13
N TRP A 132 1.80 -2.24 7.07
CA TRP A 132 2.68 -1.25 6.47
C TRP A 132 2.52 0.11 7.12
N VAL A 133 3.53 0.94 6.95
CA VAL A 133 3.50 2.37 7.23
C VAL A 133 3.89 3.16 6.00
N GLN A 134 3.21 4.29 5.76
CA GLN A 134 3.57 5.33 4.81
C GLN A 134 3.66 6.65 5.58
N PHE A 135 4.87 7.18 5.74
CA PHE A 135 5.13 8.51 6.28
C PHE A 135 5.49 9.43 5.12
N ARG A 136 4.82 10.57 5.00
CA ARG A 136 4.94 11.45 3.84
C ARG A 136 5.22 12.89 4.25
N TYR A 137 5.99 13.57 3.41
CA TYR A 137 6.14 15.02 3.36
C TYR A 137 5.40 15.55 2.12
N ASN A 138 4.55 16.57 2.29
CA ASN A 138 3.84 17.25 1.22
C ASN A 138 4.19 18.75 1.21
N GLY A 139 4.72 19.24 0.09
CA GLY A 139 4.88 20.67 -0.18
C GLY A 139 4.05 21.09 -1.39
N PHE A 140 3.00 21.90 -1.22
CA PHE A 140 2.19 22.42 -2.32
C PHE A 140 2.41 23.92 -2.53
N SER A 141 2.78 24.29 -3.76
CA SER A 141 2.93 25.68 -4.20
C SER A 141 1.85 26.01 -5.23
N ARG A 142 0.89 26.87 -4.86
CA ARG A 142 -0.22 27.26 -5.74
C ARG A 142 0.21 28.20 -6.87
N ASN A 143 -0.51 28.13 -7.98
CA ASN A 143 -0.46 29.07 -9.10
C ASN A 143 -1.63 30.06 -9.10
N ALA A 144 -2.73 29.73 -8.44
CA ALA A 144 -3.92 30.58 -8.28
C ALA A 144 -4.25 30.75 -6.79
N ASP A 145 -4.81 31.90 -6.41
CA ASP A 145 -5.16 32.19 -5.00
C ASP A 145 -6.53 31.64 -4.58
N SER A 146 -7.41 31.36 -5.54
CA SER A 146 -8.77 30.88 -5.29
C SER A 146 -9.36 30.19 -6.51
N TRP A 147 -10.36 29.34 -6.29
CA TRP A 147 -11.21 28.76 -7.33
C TRP A 147 -12.69 29.04 -7.02
N THR A 148 -13.54 29.00 -8.05
CA THR A 148 -14.99 29.19 -7.94
C THR A 148 -15.71 27.97 -8.49
N ASP A 149 -16.64 27.42 -7.71
CA ASP A 149 -17.44 26.24 -8.10
C ASP A 149 -18.66 26.61 -8.97
N SER A 150 -19.35 25.61 -9.55
CA SER A 150 -20.55 25.91 -10.39
C SER A 150 -21.75 26.40 -9.58
N ALA A 151 -21.73 26.26 -8.25
CA ALA A 151 -22.69 26.90 -7.34
C ALA A 151 -22.34 28.37 -7.03
N GLY A 152 -21.26 28.92 -7.61
CA GLY A 152 -20.81 30.30 -7.42
C GLY A 152 -20.02 30.55 -6.13
N THR A 153 -19.69 29.49 -5.38
CA THR A 153 -18.91 29.62 -4.14
C THR A 153 -17.43 29.69 -4.46
N THR A 154 -16.79 30.80 -4.09
CA THR A 154 -15.33 30.98 -4.22
C THR A 154 -14.62 30.54 -2.95
N ARG A 155 -13.58 29.71 -3.09
CA ARG A 155 -12.77 29.17 -1.99
C ARG A 155 -11.28 29.43 -2.23
N PRO A 156 -10.50 29.75 -1.19
CA PRO A 156 -9.06 30.01 -1.34
C PRO A 156 -8.29 28.72 -1.60
N ILE A 157 -7.28 28.79 -2.46
CA ILE A 157 -6.25 27.76 -2.62
C ILE A 157 -5.10 28.15 -1.68
N ARG A 158 -4.55 27.20 -0.94
CA ARG A 158 -3.50 27.46 0.07
C ARG A 158 -2.24 26.70 -0.28
N ASN A 159 -1.09 27.33 -0.05
CA ASN A 159 0.17 26.59 -0.03
C ASN A 159 0.18 25.66 1.18
N ARG A 160 0.77 24.48 1.03
CA ARG A 160 0.89 23.45 2.09
C ARG A 160 2.35 23.06 2.25
N ASN A 161 2.73 22.69 3.47
CA ASN A 161 4.10 22.32 3.83
C ASN A 161 4.01 21.52 5.14
N GLU A 162 3.79 20.21 5.01
CA GLU A 162 3.31 19.36 6.09
C GLU A 162 3.97 17.97 6.06
N PHE A 163 4.01 17.34 7.23
CA PHE A 163 4.35 15.93 7.39
C PHE A 163 3.10 15.21 7.89
N GLU A 164 2.84 14.02 7.34
CA GLU A 164 1.68 13.21 7.65
C GLU A 164 2.06 11.74 7.78
N LEU A 165 1.31 11.03 8.63
CA LEU A 165 1.25 9.59 8.61
C LEU A 165 0.11 9.18 7.66
N GLU A 166 0.40 9.24 6.36
CA GLU A 166 -0.55 8.97 5.28
C GLU A 166 -1.32 7.65 5.46
N ARG A 167 -0.64 6.56 5.84
CA ARG A 167 -1.27 5.26 6.13
C ARG A 167 -0.45 4.47 7.15
N ALA A 168 -1.02 4.16 8.30
CA ALA A 168 -0.50 3.17 9.24
C ALA A 168 -1.49 2.00 9.33
N ARG A 169 -1.15 0.88 8.69
CA ARG A 169 -2.06 -0.26 8.52
C ARG A 169 -1.60 -1.51 9.23
N LEU A 170 -2.52 -2.07 10.00
CA LEU A 170 -2.42 -3.41 10.55
C LEU A 170 -3.38 -4.33 9.78
N GLN A 171 -2.88 -5.48 9.34
CA GLN A 171 -3.62 -6.51 8.63
C GLN A 171 -3.61 -7.78 9.46
N ILE A 172 -4.78 -8.36 9.66
CA ILE A 172 -4.98 -9.64 10.33
C ILE A 172 -5.74 -10.55 9.35
N SER A 173 -5.18 -11.70 9.01
CA SER A 173 -5.80 -12.64 8.06
C SER A 173 -5.52 -14.09 8.41
N GLY A 174 -6.32 -15.01 7.86
CA GLY A 174 -6.14 -16.45 8.04
C GLY A 174 -7.41 -17.20 7.68
N TYR A 175 -7.60 -18.37 8.30
CA TYR A 175 -8.86 -19.14 8.26
C TYR A 175 -9.31 -19.51 9.68
N ALA A 176 -10.59 -19.80 9.84
CA ALA A 176 -11.17 -20.21 11.11
C ALA A 176 -12.32 -21.19 10.89
N ILE A 177 -12.49 -22.17 11.78
CA ILE A 177 -13.53 -23.22 11.77
C ILE A 177 -13.35 -24.27 10.65
N ASP A 178 -13.01 -23.84 9.44
CA ASP A 178 -12.73 -24.68 8.26
C ASP A 178 -11.59 -24.02 7.47
N PRO A 179 -10.60 -24.77 6.91
CA PRO A 179 -9.54 -24.18 6.10
C PRO A 179 -10.03 -23.36 4.90
N ARG A 180 -11.25 -23.63 4.40
CA ARG A 180 -11.91 -22.91 3.30
C ARG A 180 -12.62 -21.62 3.73
N LEU A 181 -12.80 -21.41 5.03
CA LEU A 181 -13.42 -20.21 5.59
C LEU A 181 -12.33 -19.21 5.98
N SER A 182 -11.85 -18.46 4.99
CA SER A 182 -10.81 -17.45 5.17
C SER A 182 -11.39 -16.10 5.61
N TYR A 183 -10.57 -15.29 6.28
CA TYR A 183 -10.95 -13.95 6.77
C TYR A 183 -9.80 -12.95 6.59
N PHE A 184 -10.18 -11.68 6.50
CA PHE A 184 -9.26 -10.56 6.42
C PHE A 184 -9.84 -9.35 7.18
N ILE A 185 -9.01 -8.69 7.97
CA ILE A 185 -9.32 -7.47 8.70
C ILE A 185 -8.15 -6.50 8.48
N GLN A 186 -8.44 -5.30 8.02
CA GLN A 186 -7.48 -4.21 7.87
C GLN A 186 -7.96 -3.01 8.67
N MET A 187 -7.12 -2.59 9.61
CA MET A 187 -7.25 -1.30 10.30
C MET A 187 -6.37 -0.29 9.56
N ASP A 188 -6.87 0.92 9.39
CA ASP A 188 -6.14 2.06 8.82
C ASP A 188 -6.18 3.21 9.82
N GLY A 189 -5.02 3.77 10.14
CA GLY A 189 -4.91 5.01 10.88
C GLY A 189 -4.10 6.01 10.05
N ASP A 190 -4.59 7.23 9.99
CA ASP A 190 -3.97 8.33 9.25
C ASP A 190 -3.85 9.59 10.11
N THR A 191 -3.21 10.63 9.57
CA THR A 191 -3.19 11.99 10.17
C THR A 191 -3.48 13.09 9.14
N ASP A 192 -4.07 12.74 8.00
CA ASP A 192 -4.57 13.68 6.98
C ASP A 192 -6.09 13.91 7.10
N GLY A 193 -6.78 13.05 7.87
CA GLY A 193 -8.20 13.16 8.22
C GLY A 193 -8.45 13.62 9.66
N SER A 194 -8.91 12.68 10.51
CA SER A 194 -9.40 12.93 11.87
C SER A 194 -8.56 12.31 12.99
N ASP A 195 -7.32 11.90 12.69
CA ASP A 195 -6.40 11.20 13.59
C ASP A 195 -7.04 9.94 14.24
N SER A 196 -7.91 9.25 13.49
CA SER A 196 -8.71 8.10 13.94
C SER A 196 -8.23 6.79 13.32
N VAL A 197 -8.55 5.67 14.00
CA VAL A 197 -8.28 4.31 13.47
C VAL A 197 -9.60 3.68 13.02
N ASP A 198 -9.71 3.44 11.73
CA ASP A 198 -10.91 2.91 11.08
C ASP A 198 -10.73 1.45 10.65
N PHE A 199 -11.81 0.67 10.74
CA PHE A 199 -11.90 -0.64 10.11
C PHE A 199 -12.09 -0.46 8.59
N PHE A 200 -11.02 -0.55 7.82
CA PHE A 200 -10.97 -0.12 6.42
C PHE A 200 -11.51 -1.17 5.44
N ASP A 201 -10.98 -2.39 5.47
CA ASP A 201 -11.45 -3.55 4.72
C ASP A 201 -11.66 -4.70 5.72
N TYR A 202 -12.83 -5.33 5.76
CA TYR A 202 -13.07 -6.50 6.61
C TYR A 202 -14.09 -7.45 5.99
N TRP A 203 -13.69 -8.68 5.78
CA TRP A 203 -14.50 -9.67 5.07
C TRP A 203 -14.14 -11.09 5.47
N TRP A 204 -15.06 -11.99 5.18
CA TRP A 204 -14.90 -13.43 5.21
C TRP A 204 -15.09 -13.97 3.80
N ALA A 205 -14.48 -15.10 3.47
CA ALA A 205 -14.64 -15.78 2.20
C ALA A 205 -14.83 -17.28 2.40
N TRP A 206 -15.66 -17.88 1.55
CA TRP A 206 -15.78 -19.32 1.42
C TRP A 206 -15.19 -19.77 0.09
N GLU A 207 -14.17 -20.62 0.16
CA GLU A 207 -13.49 -21.22 -0.98
C GLU A 207 -14.18 -22.53 -1.37
N PHE A 208 -14.80 -22.56 -2.56
CA PHE A 208 -15.46 -23.77 -3.08
C PHE A 208 -14.47 -24.73 -3.75
N ASN A 209 -13.43 -24.17 -4.35
CA ASN A 209 -12.31 -24.83 -4.99
C ASN A 209 -11.19 -23.79 -5.22
N GLU A 210 -10.06 -24.22 -5.78
CA GLU A 210 -8.88 -23.36 -6.01
C GLU A 210 -9.14 -22.15 -6.92
N ASP A 211 -10.22 -22.15 -7.71
CA ASP A 211 -10.57 -21.08 -8.64
C ASP A 211 -11.71 -20.19 -8.13
N GLN A 212 -12.67 -20.74 -7.40
CA GLN A 212 -13.96 -20.13 -7.06
C GLN A 212 -14.12 -19.85 -5.57
N GLN A 213 -14.39 -18.58 -5.25
CA GLN A 213 -14.59 -18.11 -3.88
C GLN A 213 -15.70 -17.06 -3.81
N VAL A 214 -16.46 -17.07 -2.71
CA VAL A 214 -17.46 -16.04 -2.41
C VAL A 214 -17.09 -15.31 -1.14
N TYR A 215 -16.92 -14.00 -1.25
CA TYR A 215 -16.67 -13.09 -0.13
C TYR A 215 -17.97 -12.46 0.38
N PHE A 216 -17.99 -12.14 1.67
CA PHE A 216 -19.03 -11.35 2.30
C PHE A 216 -18.42 -10.41 3.35
N GLY A 217 -18.81 -9.13 3.33
CA GLY A 217 -18.27 -8.08 4.19
C GLY A 217 -17.94 -6.80 3.44
N LYS A 218 -17.11 -5.92 4.03
CA LYS A 218 -16.68 -4.65 3.44
C LYS A 218 -15.43 -4.82 2.60
N ARG A 219 -15.54 -4.54 1.30
CA ARG A 219 -14.43 -4.55 0.32
C ARG A 219 -14.54 -3.33 -0.62
N LYS A 220 -13.49 -3.09 -1.39
CA LYS A 220 -13.52 -2.20 -2.56
C LYS A 220 -14.54 -2.67 -3.58
N VAL A 221 -15.32 -1.73 -4.14
CA VAL A 221 -16.16 -1.99 -5.30
C VAL A 221 -15.27 -2.25 -6.53
N PRO A 222 -15.46 -3.34 -7.30
CA PRO A 222 -14.64 -3.67 -8.47
C PRO A 222 -14.99 -2.80 -9.69
N GLY A 223 -14.50 -1.56 -9.68
CA GLY A 223 -14.77 -0.56 -10.72
C GLY A 223 -13.56 -0.02 -11.48
N SER A 224 -12.32 -0.30 -11.07
CA SER A 224 -11.12 -0.11 -11.90
C SER A 224 -9.90 -0.85 -11.31
N ARG A 225 -8.92 -1.18 -12.16
CA ARG A 225 -7.72 -1.93 -11.73
C ARG A 225 -6.81 -1.09 -10.81
N GLN A 226 -6.59 0.19 -11.09
CA GLN A 226 -5.76 1.09 -10.25
C GLN A 226 -6.44 1.40 -8.90
N TRP A 227 -7.77 1.34 -8.84
CA TRP A 227 -8.49 1.37 -7.57
C TRP A 227 -8.31 0.07 -6.79
N LEU A 228 -8.56 -1.09 -7.43
CA LEU A 228 -8.44 -2.40 -6.80
C LEU A 228 -7.01 -2.65 -6.27
N LEU A 229 -5.99 -2.16 -6.98
CA LEU A 229 -4.60 -2.20 -6.55
C LEU A 229 -4.38 -1.64 -5.14
N SER A 230 -3.56 -2.35 -4.38
CA SER A 230 -3.14 -1.98 -3.03
C SER A 230 -2.35 -0.66 -3.03
N ALA A 231 -2.61 0.23 -2.06
CA ALA A 231 -1.98 1.55 -2.01
C ALA A 231 -0.44 1.49 -1.84
N LYS A 232 0.10 0.42 -1.23
CA LYS A 232 1.56 0.19 -1.17
C LYS A 232 2.20 -0.11 -2.53
N HIS A 233 1.40 -0.49 -3.53
CA HIS A 233 1.86 -0.91 -4.87
C HIS A 233 1.70 0.18 -5.95
N THR A 234 1.20 1.37 -5.60
CA THR A 234 1.20 2.52 -6.52
C THR A 234 2.62 2.83 -7.01
N ARG A 235 2.71 3.29 -8.26
CA ARG A 235 3.96 3.61 -8.94
C ARG A 235 4.63 4.86 -8.33
N LEU A 236 3.86 5.91 -8.07
CA LEU A 236 4.28 7.11 -7.31
C LEU A 236 3.66 7.10 -5.89
N ALA A 237 3.77 8.20 -5.13
CA ALA A 237 3.29 8.26 -3.74
C ALA A 237 1.77 8.05 -3.57
N ASP A 238 0.97 8.30 -4.61
CA ASP A 238 -0.44 7.85 -4.70
C ASP A 238 -0.87 7.62 -6.16
N ARG A 239 -2.16 7.33 -6.38
CA ARG A 239 -2.83 7.09 -7.67
C ARG A 239 -2.88 8.33 -8.58
N PRO A 240 -3.12 8.15 -9.88
CA PRO A 240 -3.41 9.24 -10.82
C PRO A 240 -4.68 10.00 -10.48
N LEU A 241 -4.71 11.29 -10.85
CA LEU A 241 -5.86 12.17 -10.62
C LEU A 241 -7.16 11.62 -11.23
N ALA A 242 -7.09 11.06 -12.45
CA ALA A 242 -8.25 10.45 -13.10
C ALA A 242 -8.74 9.18 -12.38
N ALA A 243 -7.80 8.36 -11.89
CA ALA A 243 -8.15 7.14 -11.17
C ALA A 243 -8.91 7.46 -9.87
N ASP A 244 -8.43 8.44 -9.09
CA ASP A 244 -9.11 8.88 -7.87
C ASP A 244 -10.44 9.61 -8.13
N PHE A 245 -10.60 10.25 -9.29
CA PHE A 245 -11.83 10.97 -9.63
C PHE A 245 -12.97 10.05 -10.10
N PHE A 246 -12.61 8.98 -10.81
CA PHE A 246 -13.57 8.06 -11.41
C PHE A 246 -13.82 6.79 -10.60
N ARG A 247 -12.92 6.41 -9.68
CA ARG A 247 -13.10 5.18 -8.90
C ARG A 247 -14.36 5.20 -8.03
N PRO A 248 -14.96 4.03 -7.77
CA PRO A 248 -15.88 3.86 -6.66
C PRO A 248 -15.14 3.82 -5.32
N GLY A 249 -15.89 3.68 -4.24
CA GLY A 249 -15.36 3.50 -2.89
C GLY A 249 -15.35 2.04 -2.44
N ARG A 250 -15.67 1.85 -1.16
CA ARG A 250 -15.99 0.56 -0.55
C ARG A 250 -17.48 0.43 -0.32
N THR A 251 -17.93 -0.80 -0.24
CA THR A 251 -19.29 -1.13 0.17
C THR A 251 -19.29 -2.44 0.96
N VAL A 252 -20.33 -2.66 1.77
CA VAL A 252 -20.63 -4.00 2.31
C VAL A 252 -21.43 -4.74 1.24
N GLY A 253 -21.14 -6.02 1.07
CA GLY A 253 -21.83 -6.82 0.06
C GLY A 253 -21.35 -8.26 -0.03
N VAL A 254 -21.81 -8.93 -1.08
CA VAL A 254 -21.40 -10.27 -1.49
C VAL A 254 -20.65 -10.15 -2.82
N PHE A 255 -19.50 -10.82 -2.90
CA PHE A 255 -18.64 -10.79 -4.08
C PHE A 255 -18.32 -12.22 -4.50
N GLY A 256 -18.55 -12.57 -5.76
CA GLY A 256 -18.13 -13.86 -6.33
C GLY A 256 -16.94 -13.67 -7.25
N ALA A 257 -15.82 -14.33 -6.95
CA ALA A 257 -14.63 -14.31 -7.79
C ALA A 257 -14.31 -15.71 -8.33
N THR A 258 -13.91 -15.77 -9.59
CA THR A 258 -13.46 -16.99 -10.27
C THR A 258 -12.22 -16.71 -11.12
N LYS A 259 -11.26 -17.64 -11.13
CA LYS A 259 -10.33 -17.75 -12.26
C LYS A 259 -11.08 -18.26 -13.50
N VAL A 260 -10.59 -17.93 -14.68
CA VAL A 260 -11.20 -18.28 -15.98
C VAL A 260 -10.10 -18.84 -16.89
N GLY A 261 -9.89 -20.15 -16.82
CA GLY A 261 -8.68 -20.77 -17.38
C GLY A 261 -7.41 -20.31 -16.64
N GLU A 262 -6.25 -20.52 -17.25
CA GLU A 262 -4.95 -20.24 -16.61
C GLU A 262 -4.68 -18.75 -16.40
N ASN A 263 -5.14 -17.90 -17.32
CA ASN A 263 -4.74 -16.49 -17.42
C ASN A 263 -5.92 -15.50 -17.33
N GLY A 264 -7.10 -15.95 -16.92
CA GLY A 264 -8.31 -15.12 -16.84
C GLY A 264 -8.83 -14.98 -15.41
N TYR A 265 -9.49 -13.87 -15.13
CA TYR A 265 -10.17 -13.62 -13.85
C TYR A 265 -11.46 -12.85 -14.07
N PHE A 266 -12.48 -13.18 -13.27
CA PHE A 266 -13.74 -12.47 -13.21
C PHE A 266 -14.17 -12.33 -11.74
N GLU A 267 -14.54 -11.12 -11.32
CA GLU A 267 -15.19 -10.86 -10.04
C GLU A 267 -16.47 -10.04 -10.27
N ALA A 268 -17.56 -10.43 -9.62
CA ALA A 268 -18.81 -9.69 -9.59
C ALA A 268 -19.23 -9.39 -8.14
N MET A 269 -19.93 -8.28 -7.94
CA MET A 269 -20.38 -7.75 -6.66
C MET A 269 -21.87 -7.44 -6.71
N LEU A 270 -22.56 -7.79 -5.62
CA LEU A 270 -23.82 -7.19 -5.19
C LEU A 270 -23.57 -6.55 -3.81
N GLY A 271 -23.70 -5.23 -3.70
CA GLY A 271 -23.40 -4.50 -2.46
C GLY A 271 -24.33 -3.31 -2.26
N ASP A 272 -24.20 -2.65 -1.12
CA ASP A 272 -25.12 -1.59 -0.70
C ASP A 272 -25.10 -0.38 -1.66
N GLY A 273 -23.93 0.00 -2.20
CA GLY A 273 -23.81 1.28 -2.92
C GLY A 273 -22.49 1.53 -3.64
N TYR A 274 -22.34 2.72 -4.24
CA TYR A 274 -21.12 3.14 -4.95
C TYR A 274 -19.97 3.45 -3.98
N ARG A 275 -20.32 4.02 -2.83
CA ARG A 275 -19.43 4.23 -1.68
C ARG A 275 -20.27 4.33 -0.39
N THR A 276 -20.34 3.25 0.37
CA THR A 276 -20.98 3.18 1.71
C THR A 276 -19.96 2.97 2.83
N GLU A 277 -18.74 3.46 2.60
CA GLU A 277 -17.61 3.33 3.52
C GLU A 277 -17.83 4.13 4.81
N ASN A 278 -18.05 3.41 5.92
CA ASN A 278 -18.33 3.97 7.25
C ASN A 278 -19.65 4.78 7.34
N THR A 279 -20.51 4.66 6.33
CA THR A 279 -21.84 5.29 6.30
C THR A 279 -22.81 4.56 7.25
N PRO A 280 -23.54 5.26 8.13
CA PRO A 280 -24.59 4.64 8.95
C PRO A 280 -25.76 4.12 8.11
N LEU A 281 -26.46 3.10 8.60
CA LEU A 281 -27.65 2.51 7.92
C LEU A 281 -28.81 3.50 7.68
N SER A 282 -28.82 4.67 8.34
CA SER A 282 -29.80 5.74 8.10
C SER A 282 -29.46 6.65 6.92
N GLU A 283 -28.23 6.54 6.39
CA GLU A 283 -27.65 7.39 5.34
C GLU A 283 -27.25 6.59 4.08
N ILE A 284 -27.72 5.35 4.00
CA ILE A 284 -27.65 4.43 2.85
C ILE A 284 -29.10 4.22 2.37
N ASP A 285 -29.33 4.11 1.06
CA ASP A 285 -30.67 3.84 0.52
C ASP A 285 -31.01 2.34 0.39
N ASP A 286 -32.14 2.03 -0.27
CA ASP A 286 -32.67 0.68 -0.43
C ASP A 286 -32.33 0.04 -1.80
N LYS A 287 -31.46 0.67 -2.61
CA LYS A 287 -31.10 0.23 -3.96
C LYS A 287 -29.68 -0.32 -4.04
N LEU A 288 -29.56 -1.64 -4.21
CA LEU A 288 -28.26 -2.30 -4.33
C LEU A 288 -27.47 -1.86 -5.58
N ALA A 289 -26.16 -1.70 -5.40
CA ALA A 289 -25.18 -1.49 -6.45
C ALA A 289 -24.63 -2.83 -6.98
N PHE A 290 -24.36 -2.84 -8.28
CA PHE A 290 -23.81 -3.96 -9.02
C PHE A 290 -22.46 -3.55 -9.61
N ALA A 291 -21.44 -4.39 -9.47
CA ALA A 291 -20.16 -4.17 -10.12
C ALA A 291 -19.57 -5.48 -10.65
N ALA A 292 -18.77 -5.40 -11.70
CA ALA A 292 -18.04 -6.53 -12.25
C ALA A 292 -16.71 -6.08 -12.83
N THR A 293 -15.66 -6.88 -12.67
CA THR A 293 -14.37 -6.67 -13.29
C THR A 293 -13.86 -7.98 -13.87
N ASN A 294 -13.16 -7.89 -15.00
CA ASN A 294 -12.44 -9.03 -15.55
C ASN A 294 -11.12 -8.59 -16.17
N TYR A 295 -10.16 -9.51 -16.18
CA TYR A 295 -8.92 -9.33 -16.91
C TYR A 295 -8.46 -10.64 -17.55
N TRP A 296 -7.58 -10.49 -18.52
CA TRP A 296 -6.90 -11.56 -19.24
C TRP A 296 -5.42 -11.21 -19.43
N ASP A 297 -4.57 -12.19 -19.12
CA ASP A 297 -3.11 -12.06 -19.18
C ASP A 297 -2.53 -12.90 -20.33
N PRO A 298 -2.56 -12.41 -21.59
CA PRO A 298 -2.13 -13.17 -22.77
C PRO A 298 -0.72 -13.77 -22.70
N TYR A 299 0.18 -13.15 -21.93
CA TYR A 299 1.57 -13.58 -21.80
C TYR A 299 1.87 -14.18 -20.40
N GLY A 300 0.86 -14.79 -19.78
CA GLY A 300 0.94 -15.39 -18.44
C GLY A 300 0.88 -14.35 -17.31
N ASP A 301 0.65 -14.83 -16.08
CA ASP A 301 0.24 -13.99 -14.93
C ASP A 301 1.04 -12.69 -14.80
N PHE A 302 0.31 -11.59 -14.92
CA PHE A 302 0.82 -10.25 -14.70
C PHE A 302 1.06 -9.98 -13.21
N GLY A 303 0.30 -10.62 -12.32
CA GLY A 303 0.39 -10.49 -10.87
C GLY A 303 -0.08 -9.13 -10.33
N GLY A 304 0.22 -8.88 -9.05
CA GLY A 304 -0.20 -7.66 -8.33
C GLY A 304 0.79 -6.49 -8.34
N LYS A 305 1.76 -6.46 -9.28
CA LYS A 305 2.85 -5.47 -9.34
C LYS A 305 2.70 -4.59 -10.61
N LEU A 306 2.67 -3.26 -10.46
CA LEU A 306 2.74 -2.34 -11.62
C LEU A 306 4.14 -2.30 -12.24
N THR A 307 5.14 -2.14 -11.38
CA THR A 307 6.54 -1.92 -11.76
C THR A 307 7.29 -3.25 -11.89
N ASP A 308 8.21 -3.33 -12.84
CA ASP A 308 8.98 -4.55 -13.14
C ASP A 308 10.18 -4.74 -12.21
N TYR A 309 9.92 -4.76 -10.89
CA TYR A 309 10.95 -4.90 -9.86
C TYR A 309 11.83 -6.13 -10.08
N ASP A 310 11.20 -7.27 -10.41
CA ASP A 310 11.86 -8.57 -10.59
C ASP A 310 12.61 -8.70 -11.93
N TYR A 311 12.72 -7.61 -12.70
CA TYR A 311 13.38 -7.53 -14.01
C TYR A 311 12.98 -8.67 -14.98
N SER A 312 11.68 -8.77 -15.29
CA SER A 312 11.09 -9.91 -16.01
C SER A 312 11.78 -10.18 -17.35
N CYS A 313 12.37 -11.36 -17.50
CA CYS A 313 12.96 -11.82 -18.77
C CYS A 313 11.90 -11.93 -19.89
N ASP A 314 10.73 -12.46 -19.52
CA ASP A 314 9.56 -12.60 -20.38
C ASP A 314 8.67 -11.34 -20.34
N GLN A 315 7.94 -11.12 -21.42
CA GLN A 315 6.92 -10.07 -21.48
C GLN A 315 5.70 -10.50 -20.65
N ARG A 316 5.16 -9.61 -19.81
CA ARG A 316 3.85 -9.81 -19.17
C ARG A 316 2.92 -8.68 -19.58
N MET A 317 1.70 -9.02 -19.93
CA MET A 317 0.68 -8.07 -20.37
C MET A 317 -0.66 -8.43 -19.73
N ARG A 318 -1.41 -7.42 -19.28
CA ARG A 318 -2.79 -7.55 -18.79
C ARG A 318 -3.70 -6.64 -19.61
N LEU A 319 -4.84 -7.19 -20.00
CA LEU A 319 -5.97 -6.48 -20.58
C LEU A 319 -7.17 -6.66 -19.66
N GLY A 320 -7.81 -5.58 -19.23
CA GLY A 320 -8.95 -5.65 -18.34
C GLY A 320 -10.04 -4.64 -18.66
N HIS A 321 -11.20 -4.87 -18.07
CA HIS A 321 -12.25 -3.88 -17.98
C HIS A 321 -13.11 -4.09 -16.73
N SER A 322 -13.76 -3.02 -16.28
CA SER A 322 -14.69 -3.05 -15.15
C SER A 322 -15.95 -2.26 -15.47
N PHE A 323 -17.07 -2.65 -14.86
CA PHE A 323 -18.36 -2.00 -14.96
C PHE A 323 -18.95 -1.83 -13.56
N VAL A 324 -19.54 -0.68 -13.28
CA VAL A 324 -20.32 -0.41 -12.06
C VAL A 324 -21.65 0.21 -12.48
N TYR A 325 -22.73 -0.28 -11.91
CA TYR A 325 -24.04 0.37 -11.90
C TYR A 325 -24.48 0.55 -10.45
N ALA A 326 -24.58 1.80 -10.01
CA ALA A 326 -25.01 2.17 -8.67
C ALA A 326 -26.11 3.22 -8.78
N PRO A 327 -27.39 2.83 -8.68
CA PRO A 327 -28.47 3.79 -8.51
C PRO A 327 -28.38 4.44 -7.13
N ASN A 328 -28.84 5.68 -6.97
CA ASN A 328 -28.95 6.35 -5.66
C ASN A 328 -30.38 6.86 -5.46
N ALA A 329 -30.88 6.85 -4.23
CA ALA A 329 -32.18 7.35 -3.81
C ALA A 329 -32.04 8.55 -2.84
N SER A 330 -33.18 9.10 -2.44
CA SER A 330 -33.21 10.24 -1.52
C SER A 330 -34.41 10.15 -0.57
N ILE A 331 -34.32 10.82 0.58
CA ILE A 331 -35.44 10.90 1.53
C ILE A 331 -36.62 11.66 0.90
N ALA A 332 -36.31 12.71 0.13
CA ALA A 332 -37.25 13.51 -0.64
C ALA A 332 -36.52 14.32 -1.72
N PRO A 333 -37.20 14.80 -2.79
CA PRO A 333 -36.60 15.66 -3.81
C PRO A 333 -35.87 16.89 -3.21
N GLY A 334 -34.56 16.97 -3.45
CA GLY A 334 -33.68 17.99 -2.88
C GLY A 334 -33.10 17.69 -1.49
N GLN A 335 -33.34 16.50 -0.94
CA GLN A 335 -32.76 16.00 0.32
C GLN A 335 -31.90 14.75 0.05
N PRO A 336 -30.70 14.90 -0.54
CA PRO A 336 -29.73 13.80 -0.69
C PRO A 336 -29.30 13.23 0.66
N ILE A 337 -28.99 11.93 0.67
CA ILE A 337 -28.32 11.20 1.76
C ILE A 337 -26.80 11.22 1.59
N ASP A 338 -26.04 10.91 2.65
CA ASP A 338 -24.57 11.05 2.63
C ASP A 338 -23.85 10.19 1.57
N GLU A 339 -24.36 9.00 1.21
CA GLU A 339 -23.78 8.19 0.11
C GLU A 339 -23.61 9.00 -1.19
N SER A 340 -24.64 9.80 -1.52
CA SER A 340 -24.72 10.54 -2.78
C SER A 340 -23.75 11.74 -2.84
N ASP A 341 -23.21 12.16 -1.68
CA ASP A 341 -22.38 13.37 -1.54
C ASP A 341 -20.90 13.18 -1.99
N PHE A 342 -20.53 11.94 -2.34
CA PHE A 342 -19.20 11.62 -2.86
C PHE A 342 -18.94 12.11 -4.29
N ILE A 343 -19.98 12.14 -5.15
CA ILE A 343 -19.81 12.40 -6.59
C ILE A 343 -19.58 13.89 -6.87
N ARG A 344 -18.62 14.19 -7.76
CA ARG A 344 -18.24 15.55 -8.16
C ARG A 344 -18.31 15.77 -9.67
N LEU A 345 -18.62 17.02 -10.02
CA LEU A 345 -18.51 17.56 -11.38
C LEU A 345 -17.04 17.70 -11.79
N SER A 346 -16.76 17.88 -13.09
CA SER A 346 -15.36 17.93 -13.59
C SER A 346 -14.61 19.22 -13.20
N ASN A 347 -15.29 20.18 -12.57
CA ASN A 347 -14.69 21.33 -11.88
C ASN A 347 -14.59 21.14 -10.35
N GLY A 348 -14.90 19.96 -9.82
CA GLY A 348 -14.82 19.63 -8.40
C GLY A 348 -16.03 20.01 -7.54
N THR A 349 -17.05 20.66 -8.10
CA THR A 349 -18.29 20.95 -7.36
C THR A 349 -18.97 19.63 -6.96
N LYS A 350 -19.40 19.48 -5.70
CA LYS A 350 -20.23 18.32 -5.29
C LYS A 350 -21.54 18.32 -6.08
N LEU A 351 -21.92 17.18 -6.63
CA LEU A 351 -23.09 17.06 -7.50
C LEU A 351 -24.40 17.40 -6.77
N THR A 352 -24.47 17.04 -5.49
CA THR A 352 -25.54 17.25 -4.50
C THR A 352 -25.56 18.64 -3.85
N ALA A 353 -24.62 19.53 -4.19
CA ALA A 353 -24.60 20.88 -3.64
C ALA A 353 -25.75 21.74 -4.20
N LEU A 354 -26.33 22.58 -3.35
CA LEU A 354 -27.30 23.59 -3.77
C LEU A 354 -26.67 24.52 -4.80
N GLY A 355 -27.28 24.65 -5.98
CA GLY A 355 -26.74 25.48 -7.07
C GLY A 355 -25.81 24.75 -8.05
N ALA A 356 -25.40 23.50 -7.79
CA ALA A 356 -24.36 22.82 -8.59
C ALA A 356 -24.70 22.67 -10.08
N LEU A 357 -25.98 22.40 -10.39
CA LEU A 357 -26.50 22.24 -11.75
C LEU A 357 -27.39 23.42 -12.20
N ALA A 358 -28.15 24.03 -11.29
CA ALA A 358 -28.97 25.21 -11.55
C ALA A 358 -29.17 26.07 -10.28
N PRO A 359 -29.28 27.41 -10.41
CA PRO A 359 -29.46 28.30 -9.26
C PRO A 359 -30.67 27.94 -8.39
N GLY A 360 -30.44 27.76 -7.08
CA GLY A 360 -31.48 27.42 -6.11
C GLY A 360 -32.01 25.99 -6.17
N VAL A 361 -31.51 25.15 -7.09
CA VAL A 361 -31.90 23.75 -7.23
C VAL A 361 -30.86 22.85 -6.58
N ARG A 362 -31.30 21.79 -5.89
CA ARG A 362 -30.44 20.77 -5.28
C ARG A 362 -30.81 19.40 -5.85
N LEU A 363 -29.83 18.69 -6.41
CA LEU A 363 -29.99 17.30 -6.84
C LEU A 363 -30.05 16.40 -5.59
N SER A 364 -30.87 15.36 -5.64
CA SER A 364 -30.95 14.35 -4.59
C SER A 364 -30.92 12.90 -5.07
N GLU A 365 -31.33 12.60 -6.32
CA GLU A 365 -31.28 11.25 -6.88
C GLU A 365 -30.61 11.26 -8.25
N PHE A 366 -29.87 10.19 -8.54
CA PHE A 366 -29.22 9.94 -9.82
C PHE A 366 -28.74 8.49 -9.86
N ASP A 367 -28.51 7.95 -11.06
CA ASP A 367 -27.88 6.65 -11.24
C ASP A 367 -26.48 6.82 -11.84
N VAL A 368 -25.48 6.15 -11.26
CA VAL A 368 -24.09 6.15 -11.73
C VAL A 368 -23.80 4.88 -12.52
N TYR A 369 -23.39 5.05 -13.77
CA TYR A 369 -22.74 4.02 -14.57
C TYR A 369 -21.27 4.38 -14.73
N LEU A 370 -20.36 3.47 -14.36
CA LEU A 370 -18.94 3.56 -14.66
C LEU A 370 -18.56 2.38 -15.56
N TYR A 371 -17.84 2.66 -16.66
CA TYR A 371 -17.14 1.64 -17.44
C TYR A 371 -15.67 2.04 -17.56
N THR A 372 -14.77 1.09 -17.34
CA THR A 372 -13.32 1.31 -17.40
C THR A 372 -12.65 0.27 -18.29
N LEU A 373 -11.63 0.70 -19.02
CA LEU A 373 -10.75 -0.18 -19.80
C LEU A 373 -9.32 -0.03 -19.24
N ASP A 374 -8.63 -1.14 -18.99
CA ASP A 374 -7.27 -1.13 -18.45
C ASP A 374 -6.27 -1.94 -19.29
N PHE A 375 -5.05 -1.42 -19.37
CA PHE A 375 -3.90 -2.04 -20.03
C PHE A 375 -2.70 -1.94 -19.11
N ALA A 376 -1.94 -3.03 -18.98
CA ALA A 376 -0.64 -2.99 -18.33
C ALA A 376 0.37 -3.91 -19.02
N TYR A 377 1.63 -3.50 -19.01
CA TYR A 377 2.73 -4.21 -19.66
C TYR A 377 4.02 -4.08 -18.84
N ARG A 378 4.80 -5.16 -18.75
CA ARG A 378 6.14 -5.15 -18.13
C ARG A 378 7.11 -6.08 -18.85
N TRP A 379 8.37 -5.65 -18.96
CA TRP A 379 9.45 -6.40 -19.61
C TRP A 379 10.83 -5.77 -19.34
N ARG A 380 11.79 -6.55 -18.80
CA ARG A 380 13.20 -6.17 -18.61
C ARG A 380 13.39 -4.79 -17.95
N GLY A 381 12.72 -4.59 -16.83
CA GLY A 381 12.76 -3.34 -16.05
C GLY A 381 11.82 -2.25 -16.58
N TRP A 382 11.33 -2.34 -17.82
CA TRP A 382 10.28 -1.45 -18.32
C TRP A 382 8.93 -1.85 -17.76
N SER A 383 8.10 -0.86 -17.46
CA SER A 383 6.70 -1.07 -17.10
C SER A 383 5.84 0.10 -17.55
N PHE A 384 4.60 -0.19 -17.93
CA PHE A 384 3.61 0.78 -18.38
C PHE A 384 2.22 0.33 -17.93
N ASP A 385 1.40 1.28 -17.50
CA ASP A 385 0.00 1.06 -17.12
C ASP A 385 -0.86 2.26 -17.55
N ALA A 386 -2.05 1.98 -18.08
CA ALA A 386 -2.99 2.99 -18.53
C ALA A 386 -4.43 2.52 -18.31
N GLU A 387 -5.30 3.46 -17.95
CA GLU A 387 -6.74 3.21 -17.80
C GLU A 387 -7.54 4.34 -18.43
N TYR A 388 -8.65 3.98 -19.07
CA TYR A 388 -9.63 4.91 -19.63
C TYR A 388 -10.98 4.74 -18.92
N TYR A 389 -11.56 5.85 -18.50
CA TYR A 389 -12.76 5.92 -17.66
C TYR A 389 -13.90 6.60 -18.40
N MET A 390 -15.11 6.03 -18.26
CA MET A 390 -16.35 6.55 -18.82
C MET A 390 -17.41 6.51 -17.73
N ARG A 391 -17.87 7.67 -17.25
CA ARG A 391 -18.93 7.79 -16.25
C ARG A 391 -20.14 8.52 -16.82
N TRP A 392 -21.30 7.86 -16.77
CA TRP A 392 -22.60 8.46 -17.03
C TRP A 392 -23.35 8.62 -15.72
N ILE A 393 -23.96 9.79 -15.53
CA ILE A 393 -24.82 10.10 -14.39
C ILE A 393 -26.19 10.42 -14.98
N GLN A 394 -27.18 9.59 -14.69
CA GLN A 394 -28.49 9.60 -15.37
C GLN A 394 -29.64 9.67 -14.36
N ASN A 395 -30.88 9.72 -14.84
CA ASN A 395 -32.11 9.69 -14.03
C ASN A 395 -32.15 10.77 -12.92
N LEU A 396 -31.60 11.94 -13.23
CA LEU A 396 -31.42 13.06 -12.30
C LEU A 396 -32.76 13.55 -11.71
N ARG A 397 -32.90 13.56 -10.38
CA ARG A 397 -34.03 14.19 -9.67
C ARG A 397 -33.56 15.22 -8.66
N ALA A 398 -34.28 16.34 -8.60
CA ALA A 398 -33.92 17.52 -7.83
C ALA A 398 -35.15 18.23 -7.28
N SER A 399 -34.93 19.24 -6.43
CA SER A 399 -35.98 20.13 -5.91
C SER A 399 -36.66 21.03 -6.96
N GLY A 400 -36.18 21.04 -8.21
CA GLY A 400 -36.67 21.91 -9.28
C GLY A 400 -36.14 21.49 -10.65
N ALA A 401 -36.44 22.29 -11.68
CA ALA A 401 -36.03 22.00 -13.06
C ALA A 401 -34.50 22.03 -13.23
N LEU A 402 -33.97 21.05 -13.95
CA LEU A 402 -32.55 20.95 -14.31
C LEU A 402 -32.34 21.35 -15.78
N PRO A 403 -31.18 21.93 -16.14
CA PRO A 403 -30.86 22.30 -17.52
C PRO A 403 -30.29 21.12 -18.33
N VAL A 404 -30.08 19.98 -17.67
CA VAL A 404 -29.51 18.74 -18.22
C VAL A 404 -30.26 17.54 -17.67
N GLU A 405 -30.46 16.52 -18.50
CA GLU A 405 -31.13 15.26 -18.12
C GLU A 405 -30.14 14.17 -17.70
N ASN A 406 -28.88 14.30 -18.14
CA ASN A 406 -27.77 13.42 -17.83
C ASN A 406 -26.45 14.20 -17.86
N LEU A 407 -25.41 13.62 -17.28
CA LEU A 407 -24.03 14.10 -17.36
C LEU A 407 -23.13 12.96 -17.84
N TYR A 408 -22.21 13.29 -18.74
CA TYR A 408 -21.13 12.41 -19.15
C TYR A 408 -19.79 13.03 -18.73
N GLN A 409 -18.93 12.19 -18.15
CA GLN A 409 -17.58 12.50 -17.74
C GLN A 409 -16.67 11.38 -18.22
N HIS A 410 -15.49 11.72 -18.71
CA HIS A 410 -14.51 10.74 -19.13
C HIS A 410 -13.10 11.22 -18.81
N GLY A 411 -12.15 10.30 -18.80
CA GLY A 411 -10.76 10.64 -18.55
C GLY A 411 -9.88 9.43 -18.66
N TYR A 412 -8.59 9.63 -18.46
CA TYR A 412 -7.62 8.56 -18.57
C TYR A 412 -6.33 8.93 -17.84
N PHE A 413 -5.52 7.92 -17.57
CA PHE A 413 -4.12 8.14 -17.26
C PHE A 413 -3.24 7.21 -18.08
N ALA A 414 -1.98 7.58 -18.21
CA ALA A 414 -0.90 6.70 -18.61
C ALA A 414 0.28 6.94 -17.67
N GLU A 415 0.76 5.88 -17.03
CA GLU A 415 2.00 5.85 -16.26
C GLU A 415 3.01 4.92 -16.92
N GLY A 416 4.29 5.25 -16.82
CA GLY A 416 5.36 4.41 -17.32
C GLY A 416 6.67 4.69 -16.62
N GLY A 417 7.54 3.69 -16.58
CA GLY A 417 8.81 3.79 -15.88
C GLY A 417 9.78 2.67 -16.20
N TYR A 418 11.01 2.87 -15.73
CA TYR A 418 12.14 1.99 -15.99
C TYR A 418 13.06 1.88 -14.76
N PHE A 419 13.42 0.65 -14.41
CA PHE A 419 14.50 0.36 -13.46
C PHE A 419 15.86 0.71 -14.06
N ILE A 420 16.33 1.93 -13.81
CA ILE A 420 17.67 2.42 -14.16
C ILE A 420 18.74 1.54 -13.50
N ILE A 421 18.49 1.10 -12.26
CA ILE A 421 19.26 0.06 -11.58
C ILE A 421 18.25 -1.01 -11.19
N PRO A 422 18.35 -2.25 -11.72
CA PRO A 422 17.45 -3.35 -11.38
C PRO A 422 17.29 -3.50 -9.86
N GLU A 423 16.05 -3.73 -9.42
CA GLU A 423 15.66 -3.90 -8.01
C GLU A 423 15.97 -2.72 -7.06
N LYS A 424 16.64 -1.64 -7.51
CA LYS A 424 17.16 -0.56 -6.62
C LYS A 424 16.68 0.84 -6.95
N LEU A 425 16.62 1.22 -8.23
CA LEU A 425 16.26 2.58 -8.66
C LEU A 425 15.35 2.55 -9.88
N ASP A 426 14.12 3.02 -9.70
CA ASP A 426 13.05 3.02 -10.70
C ASP A 426 12.56 4.44 -10.96
N PHE A 427 12.66 4.91 -12.20
CA PHE A 427 12.23 6.25 -12.61
C PHE A 427 10.89 6.20 -13.34
N ASN A 428 9.98 7.10 -12.98
CA ASN A 428 8.58 7.04 -13.38
C ASN A 428 8.05 8.39 -13.87
N LEU A 429 7.16 8.31 -14.86
CA LEU A 429 6.39 9.41 -15.43
C LEU A 429 4.91 9.04 -15.43
N ARG A 430 4.05 10.05 -15.26
CA ARG A 430 2.59 9.95 -15.31
C ARG A 430 2.00 11.16 -16.02
N TYR A 431 1.02 10.91 -16.86
CA TYR A 431 0.06 11.91 -17.32
C TYR A 431 -1.35 11.42 -17.03
N SER A 432 -2.23 12.32 -16.58
CA SER A 432 -3.62 12.02 -16.24
C SER A 432 -4.53 13.18 -16.61
N TYR A 433 -5.73 12.88 -17.09
CA TYR A 433 -6.66 13.83 -17.66
C TYR A 433 -8.11 13.51 -17.27
N VAL A 434 -8.89 14.53 -16.91
CA VAL A 434 -10.33 14.42 -16.63
C VAL A 434 -11.08 15.47 -17.44
N SER A 435 -12.22 15.07 -18.01
CA SER A 435 -13.06 15.88 -18.90
C SER A 435 -14.54 15.66 -18.62
N GLY A 436 -15.32 16.71 -18.80
CA GLY A 436 -16.77 16.69 -18.65
C GLY A 436 -17.39 18.06 -18.93
N TYR A 437 -18.71 18.14 -18.84
CA TYR A 437 -19.47 19.36 -19.16
C TYR A 437 -19.00 20.63 -18.44
N TYR A 438 -18.43 20.50 -17.24
CA TYR A 438 -18.02 21.63 -16.39
C TYR A 438 -16.54 22.01 -16.53
N GLY A 439 -15.85 21.49 -17.54
CA GLY A 439 -14.44 21.76 -17.82
C GLY A 439 -13.55 20.53 -17.70
N ASN A 440 -12.27 20.74 -17.95
CA ASN A 440 -11.24 19.72 -18.05
C ASN A 440 -10.07 20.08 -17.13
N VAL A 441 -9.36 19.06 -16.64
CA VAL A 441 -8.13 19.22 -15.86
C VAL A 441 -7.09 18.17 -16.27
N ASP A 442 -5.83 18.46 -15.99
CA ASP A 442 -4.71 17.54 -16.18
C ASP A 442 -3.69 17.54 -15.03
N GLU A 443 -3.01 16.41 -14.94
CA GLU A 443 -1.94 16.10 -13.99
C GLU A 443 -0.72 15.59 -14.77
N TYR A 444 0.45 16.15 -14.46
CA TYR A 444 1.74 15.65 -14.91
C TYR A 444 2.58 15.32 -13.67
N ALA A 445 3.06 14.09 -13.54
CA ALA A 445 3.96 13.72 -12.45
C ALA A 445 5.23 13.04 -12.96
N ALA A 446 6.34 13.32 -12.28
CA ALA A 446 7.63 12.66 -12.50
C ALA A 446 8.27 12.36 -11.14
N GLY A 447 8.89 11.19 -11.00
CA GLY A 447 9.45 10.77 -9.73
C GLY A 447 10.34 9.55 -9.83
N PHE A 448 10.91 9.15 -8.70
CA PHE A 448 11.72 7.96 -8.57
C PHE A 448 11.40 7.19 -7.29
N ASN A 449 11.53 5.86 -7.38
CA ASN A 449 11.49 4.93 -6.26
C ASN A 449 12.91 4.41 -6.00
N ILE A 450 13.32 4.41 -4.72
CA ILE A 450 14.57 3.81 -4.25
C ILE A 450 14.20 2.65 -3.31
N TYR A 451 14.79 1.49 -3.57
CA TYR A 451 14.67 0.29 -2.75
C TYR A 451 16.04 0.01 -2.11
N PRO A 452 16.29 0.44 -0.86
CA PRO A 452 17.61 0.31 -0.25
C PRO A 452 17.95 -1.15 0.13
N CYS A 453 16.95 -1.92 0.57
CA CYS A 453 17.09 -3.34 0.89
C CYS A 453 17.12 -4.20 -0.38
N ASP A 454 17.51 -5.48 -0.24
CA ASP A 454 17.35 -6.49 -1.31
C ASP A 454 15.90 -7.04 -1.39
N THR A 455 14.99 -6.41 -0.64
CA THR A 455 13.55 -6.71 -0.64
C THR A 455 12.77 -5.44 -0.96
N ARG A 456 11.64 -5.61 -1.65
CA ARG A 456 10.67 -4.54 -1.94
C ARG A 456 10.02 -3.94 -0.69
N ASN A 457 10.17 -4.59 0.46
CA ASN A 457 9.53 -4.24 1.73
C ASN A 457 9.84 -2.82 2.22
N LEU A 458 10.94 -2.22 1.77
CA LEU A 458 11.29 -0.83 2.06
C LEU A 458 11.37 -0.03 0.74
N LYS A 459 10.51 0.97 0.58
CA LYS A 459 10.44 1.85 -0.59
C LYS A 459 10.52 3.31 -0.14
N LEU A 460 11.45 4.06 -0.71
CA LEU A 460 11.47 5.52 -0.65
C LEU A 460 10.98 6.07 -1.99
N THR A 461 9.99 6.94 -1.99
CA THR A 461 9.46 7.58 -3.20
C THR A 461 9.69 9.09 -3.11
N PHE A 462 10.14 9.70 -4.19
CA PHE A 462 10.10 11.15 -4.37
C PHE A 462 9.41 11.48 -5.70
N ASP A 463 8.42 12.35 -5.69
CA ASP A 463 7.73 12.79 -6.90
C ASP A 463 7.37 14.28 -6.88
N VAL A 464 7.28 14.84 -8.09
CA VAL A 464 6.84 16.20 -8.35
C VAL A 464 5.65 16.13 -9.31
N THR A 465 4.51 16.66 -8.87
CA THR A 465 3.24 16.58 -9.57
C THR A 465 2.72 18.00 -9.87
N LYS A 466 2.60 18.38 -11.14
CA LYS A 466 1.87 19.59 -11.57
C LYS A 466 0.40 19.23 -11.77
N VAL A 467 -0.49 19.98 -11.14
CA VAL A 467 -1.96 19.87 -11.30
C VAL A 467 -2.49 21.20 -11.83
N ASN A 468 -3.26 21.20 -12.92
CA ASN A 468 -3.87 22.42 -13.48
C ASN A 468 -5.39 22.42 -13.21
N GLY A 469 -5.75 22.77 -11.98
CA GLY A 469 -7.11 22.58 -11.47
C GLY A 469 -7.35 21.14 -11.04
N SER A 470 -8.20 20.96 -10.02
CA SER A 470 -8.48 19.65 -9.44
C SER A 470 -9.96 19.49 -9.14
N PRO A 471 -10.61 18.43 -9.66
CA PRO A 471 -11.95 18.03 -9.25
C PRO A 471 -11.93 17.08 -8.04
N LEU A 472 -10.74 16.64 -7.62
CA LEU A 472 -10.56 15.76 -6.46
C LEU A 472 -10.78 16.51 -5.16
N ASN A 473 -11.11 15.77 -4.11
CA ASN A 473 -10.94 16.23 -2.74
C ASN A 473 -10.46 15.04 -1.92
N ASN A 474 -9.21 14.62 -2.17
CA ASN A 474 -8.62 13.44 -1.57
C ASN A 474 -7.39 13.84 -0.75
N THR A 475 -7.54 13.90 0.57
CA THR A 475 -6.46 14.20 1.53
C THR A 475 -5.29 13.22 1.35
N SER A 476 -5.61 11.93 1.16
CA SER A 476 -4.67 10.81 0.99
C SER A 476 -3.76 10.89 -0.26
N SER A 477 -4.09 11.78 -1.20
CA SER A 477 -3.25 12.10 -2.37
C SER A 477 -2.43 13.40 -2.20
N GLY A 478 -2.78 14.21 -1.21
CA GLY A 478 -2.37 15.60 -1.07
C GLY A 478 -3.02 16.56 -2.08
N ILE A 479 -4.02 16.12 -2.86
CA ILE A 479 -4.69 16.89 -3.92
C ILE A 479 -6.14 17.22 -3.50
N LEU A 480 -6.37 18.51 -3.23
CA LEU A 480 -7.64 19.07 -2.79
C LEU A 480 -8.40 19.73 -3.94
N VAL A 481 -9.63 20.12 -3.67
CA VAL A 481 -10.53 20.65 -4.71
C VAL A 481 -10.12 22.06 -5.12
N GLY A 482 -10.03 22.26 -6.43
CA GLY A 482 -9.60 23.51 -7.06
C GLY A 482 -8.11 23.80 -6.99
N ASP A 483 -7.27 22.89 -6.49
CA ASP A 483 -5.82 23.04 -6.52
C ASP A 483 -5.30 23.24 -7.96
N ASP A 484 -4.63 24.36 -8.20
CA ASP A 484 -3.73 24.58 -9.34
C ASP A 484 -2.37 24.96 -8.76
N GLY A 485 -1.35 24.16 -9.06
CA GLY A 485 -0.02 24.35 -8.53
C GLY A 485 0.92 23.18 -8.79
N VAL A 486 2.02 23.15 -8.05
CA VAL A 486 3.00 22.05 -8.03
C VAL A 486 3.05 21.45 -6.62
N LEU A 487 2.87 20.14 -6.55
CA LEU A 487 3.01 19.31 -5.35
C LEU A 487 4.36 18.59 -5.38
N PHE A 488 5.13 18.71 -4.31
CA PHE A 488 6.38 17.99 -4.07
C PHE A 488 6.15 16.99 -2.95
N ARG A 489 6.46 15.71 -3.19
CA ARG A 489 6.25 14.64 -2.21
C ARG A 489 7.52 13.85 -1.96
N GLY A 490 7.75 13.54 -0.69
CA GLY A 490 8.73 12.54 -0.25
C GLY A 490 8.04 11.54 0.65
N GLN A 491 8.09 10.25 0.33
CA GLN A 491 7.41 9.20 1.08
C GLN A 491 8.38 8.10 1.50
N PHE A 492 8.37 7.77 2.79
CA PHE A 492 8.93 6.55 3.35
C PHE A 492 7.82 5.51 3.44
N GLN A 493 8.03 4.31 2.89
CA GLN A 493 7.12 3.18 3.00
C GLN A 493 7.86 1.94 3.49
N ALA A 494 7.38 1.33 4.58
CA ALA A 494 7.86 0.04 5.05
C ALA A 494 6.69 -0.94 5.25
N GLU A 495 6.88 -2.21 4.88
CA GLU A 495 5.94 -3.31 5.09
C GLU A 495 6.61 -4.53 5.74
N PHE A 496 5.83 -5.32 6.48
CA PHE A 496 6.28 -6.52 7.18
C PHE A 496 5.26 -7.65 7.07
#